data_AF-A0A161IBK2-F1
#
_entry.id   AF-A0A161IBK2-F1
#
_cell.length_a   1.000
_cell.length_b   1.000
_cell.length_c   1.000
_cell.angle_alpha   90.00
_cell.angle_beta   90.00
_cell.angle_gamma   90.00
#
_symmetry.space_group_name_H-M   'P 1'
#
loop_
_entity.id
_entity.type
_entity.pdbx_description
1 polymer ?
#
loop_
_entity_poly.entity_id
_entity_poly.type
_entity_poly.pdbx_seq_one_letter_code
_entity_poly.pdbx_strand_id
1 'polypeptide(L)'
;MLGDIRNTRLEGRLNGLFSKTEIMQFLEKLVIRWHLTADRILIAAPFVGHQYMKTEDKRRIWDWLIRNLDTKKSTLLTRKATYTSFKKTLEAEGLDYDELQGYGLEDKLISGGVTKQDFHAKFYAGLSDGATEVLSGSANLLRGPSIENISFATMTQADFTARYLEKLKVAIPTAASRRLPYEIVKSEGGSWICTSLDAGRAPWLADESTK
;
A
#
# COMPACT_ATOMS: atom_id res chain seq x y z
N MET A 1 -15.88 -17.55 2.93
CA MET A 1 -14.54 -18.12 3.22
C MET A 1 -13.52 -17.40 2.36
N LEU A 2 -12.80 -16.41 2.91
CA LEU A 2 -11.62 -15.85 2.26
C LEU A 2 -10.53 -16.93 2.40
N GLY A 3 -10.13 -17.54 1.28
CA GLY A 3 -9.07 -18.56 1.26
C GLY A 3 -7.78 -18.03 1.88
N ASP A 4 -6.88 -18.93 2.30
CA ASP A 4 -5.62 -18.57 2.96
C ASP A 4 -4.73 -17.73 2.03
N ILE A 5 -4.94 -16.43 2.07
CA ILE A 5 -4.16 -15.46 1.33
C ILE A 5 -2.74 -15.40 1.91
N ARG A 6 -2.56 -15.52 3.24
CA ARG A 6 -1.28 -15.24 3.91
C ARG A 6 -0.15 -16.13 3.41
N ASN A 7 -0.43 -17.40 3.12
CA ASN A 7 0.58 -18.37 2.67
C ASN A 7 0.78 -18.45 1.15
N THR A 8 0.18 -17.54 0.37
CA THR A 8 0.39 -17.50 -1.08
C THR A 8 1.78 -16.95 -1.41
N ARG A 9 2.64 -17.75 -2.07
CA ARG A 9 3.92 -17.29 -2.62
C ARG A 9 3.71 -16.47 -3.88
N LEU A 10 4.12 -15.20 -3.87
CA LEU A 10 3.91 -14.24 -4.96
C LEU A 10 5.19 -13.92 -5.75
N GLU A 11 6.35 -14.22 -5.18
CA GLU A 11 7.68 -13.92 -5.73
C GLU A 11 7.83 -14.50 -7.15
N GLY A 12 7.44 -15.76 -7.36
CA GLY A 12 7.52 -16.42 -8.67
C GLY A 12 6.55 -15.86 -9.73
N ARG A 13 5.63 -14.96 -9.35
CA ARG A 13 4.62 -14.38 -10.25
C ARG A 13 4.77 -12.88 -10.46
N LEU A 14 5.42 -12.20 -9.52
CA LEU A 14 5.54 -10.73 -9.49
C LEU A 14 7.00 -10.26 -9.68
N ASN A 15 7.86 -11.13 -10.17
CA ASN A 15 9.23 -10.82 -10.57
C ASN A 15 9.34 -10.90 -12.11
N GLY A 16 9.80 -9.82 -12.75
CA GLY A 16 10.07 -9.80 -14.18
C GLY A 16 9.57 -8.56 -14.91
N LEU A 17 9.43 -8.71 -16.24
CA LEU A 17 9.01 -7.67 -17.17
C LEU A 17 7.51 -7.75 -17.43
N PHE A 18 6.81 -6.65 -17.20
CA PHE A 18 5.36 -6.56 -17.39
C PHE A 18 4.97 -5.20 -17.94
N SER A 19 3.82 -5.13 -18.61
CA SER A 19 3.26 -3.84 -18.98
C SER A 19 2.87 -3.03 -17.75
N LYS A 20 2.89 -1.69 -17.87
CA LYS A 20 2.37 -0.78 -16.85
C LYS A 20 0.93 -1.12 -16.44
N THR A 21 0.11 -1.56 -17.40
CA THR A 21 -1.27 -2.00 -17.13
C THR A 21 -1.33 -3.23 -16.23
N GLU A 22 -0.53 -4.27 -16.51
CA GLU A 22 -0.45 -5.47 -15.66
C GLU A 22 0.06 -5.13 -14.26
N ILE A 23 1.08 -4.28 -14.16
CA ILE A 23 1.64 -3.86 -12.87
C ILE A 23 0.60 -3.13 -12.02
N MET A 24 -0.20 -2.24 -12.62
CA MET A 24 -1.32 -1.61 -11.90
C MET A 24 -2.37 -2.62 -11.43
N GLN A 25 -2.64 -3.68 -12.20
CA GLN A 25 -3.55 -4.76 -11.77
C GLN A 25 -2.95 -5.61 -10.65
N PHE A 26 -1.64 -5.87 -10.67
CA PHE A 26 -0.95 -6.56 -9.58
C PHE A 26 -0.99 -5.72 -8.31
N LEU A 27 -0.70 -4.43 -8.43
CA LEU A 27 -0.74 -3.50 -7.31
C LEU A 27 -2.14 -3.42 -6.70
N GLU A 28 -3.21 -3.40 -7.51
CA GLU A 28 -4.59 -3.43 -7.01
C GLU A 28 -4.88 -4.67 -6.16
N LYS A 29 -4.48 -5.84 -6.64
CA LYS A 29 -4.62 -7.10 -5.89
C LYS A 29 -3.79 -7.10 -4.60
N LEU A 30 -2.58 -6.54 -4.64
CA LEU A 30 -1.73 -6.38 -3.46
C LEU A 30 -2.33 -5.41 -2.45
N VAL A 31 -2.89 -4.28 -2.88
CA VAL A 31 -3.54 -3.32 -2.00
C VAL A 31 -4.74 -3.96 -1.30
N ILE A 32 -5.60 -4.68 -2.03
CA ILE A 32 -6.72 -5.45 -1.44
C ILE A 32 -6.20 -6.47 -0.41
N ARG A 33 -5.14 -7.21 -0.76
CA ARG A 33 -4.49 -8.14 0.16
C ARG A 33 -3.98 -7.42 1.41
N TRP A 34 -3.25 -6.31 1.26
CA TRP A 34 -2.65 -5.57 2.36
C TRP A 34 -3.69 -4.91 3.26
N HIS A 35 -4.87 -4.56 2.74
CA HIS A 35 -6.00 -4.18 3.59
C HIS A 35 -6.39 -5.28 4.57
N LEU A 36 -6.22 -6.54 4.21
CA LEU A 36 -6.52 -7.69 5.06
C LEU A 36 -5.32 -8.14 5.90
N THR A 37 -4.10 -8.05 5.36
CA THR A 37 -2.90 -8.68 5.94
C THR A 37 -1.96 -7.71 6.63
N ALA A 38 -1.85 -6.47 6.16
CA ALA A 38 -0.94 -5.46 6.69
C ALA A 38 -1.60 -4.59 7.76
N ASP A 39 -0.80 -3.91 8.57
CA ASP A 39 -1.25 -2.88 9.51
C ASP A 39 -1.20 -1.49 8.88
N ARG A 40 -0.26 -1.29 7.93
CA ARG A 40 -0.09 -0.06 7.15
C ARG A 40 0.20 -0.36 5.70
N ILE A 41 -0.17 0.55 4.82
CA ILE A 41 0.15 0.51 3.39
C ILE A 41 0.98 1.75 3.03
N LEU A 42 2.09 1.57 2.33
CA LEU A 42 2.91 2.65 1.81
C LEU A 42 3.00 2.55 0.29
N ILE A 43 2.54 3.59 -0.40
CA ILE A 43 2.61 3.73 -1.86
C ILE A 43 3.61 4.84 -2.15
N ALA A 44 4.74 4.51 -2.76
CA ALA A 44 5.82 5.46 -3.01
C ALA A 44 6.11 5.52 -4.51
N ALA A 45 5.74 6.63 -5.15
CA ALA A 45 6.00 6.86 -6.57
C ALA A 45 6.15 8.36 -6.85
N PRO A 46 7.22 8.80 -7.55
CA PRO A 46 7.45 10.21 -7.82
C PRO A 46 6.44 10.81 -8.79
N PHE A 47 5.87 9.98 -9.67
CA PHE A 47 4.93 10.40 -10.71
C PHE A 47 3.65 9.58 -10.66
N VAL A 48 2.54 10.26 -10.94
CA VAL A 48 1.22 9.67 -11.16
C VAL A 48 0.76 10.17 -12.53
N GLY A 49 0.62 9.24 -13.47
CA GLY A 49 0.52 9.56 -14.89
C GLY A 49 1.83 10.08 -15.49
N HIS A 50 1.74 10.68 -16.69
CA HIS A 50 2.85 11.38 -17.34
C HIS A 50 2.38 12.69 -17.97
N GLN A 51 3.29 13.62 -18.28
CA GLN A 51 2.93 14.96 -18.76
C GLN A 51 2.02 14.96 -20.01
N TYR A 52 2.30 14.07 -20.97
CA TYR A 52 1.54 13.91 -22.22
C TYR A 52 0.22 13.12 -22.07
N MET A 53 -0.14 12.67 -20.87
CA MET A 53 -1.37 11.91 -20.65
C MET A 53 -2.56 12.87 -20.59
N LYS A 54 -3.66 12.46 -21.22
CA LYS A 54 -4.94 13.17 -21.17
C LYS A 54 -5.40 13.33 -19.71
N THR A 55 -6.09 14.44 -19.42
CA THR A 55 -6.56 14.76 -18.07
C THR A 55 -7.45 13.64 -17.52
N GLU A 56 -8.31 13.07 -18.35
CA GLU A 56 -9.24 12.00 -17.96
C GLU A 56 -8.51 10.71 -17.55
N ASP A 57 -7.42 10.37 -18.24
CA ASP A 57 -6.63 9.17 -17.91
C ASP A 57 -5.79 9.37 -16.65
N LYS A 58 -5.26 10.59 -16.42
CA LYS A 58 -4.64 10.95 -15.13
C LYS A 58 -5.66 10.82 -14.00
N ARG A 59 -6.87 11.36 -14.19
CA ARG A 59 -7.98 11.27 -13.24
C ARG A 59 -8.31 9.82 -12.89
N ARG A 60 -8.40 8.92 -13.86
CA ARG A 60 -8.68 7.49 -13.61
C ARG A 60 -7.66 6.83 -12.67
N ILE A 61 -6.40 7.25 -12.73
CA ILE A 61 -5.36 6.74 -11.81
C ILE A 61 -5.60 7.28 -10.39
N TRP A 62 -6.04 8.53 -10.27
CA TRP A 62 -6.40 9.13 -8.99
C TRP A 62 -7.67 8.54 -8.38
N ASP A 63 -8.73 8.37 -9.18
CA ASP A 63 -9.95 7.67 -8.74
C ASP A 63 -9.62 6.26 -8.25
N TRP A 64 -8.69 5.58 -8.93
CA TRP A 64 -8.20 4.27 -8.48
C TRP A 64 -7.48 4.36 -7.12
N LEU A 65 -6.62 5.36 -6.89
CA LEU A 65 -5.97 5.57 -5.59
C LEU A 65 -6.99 5.82 -4.49
N ILE A 66 -7.96 6.71 -4.73
CA ILE A 66 -8.99 7.07 -3.74
C ILE A 66 -9.85 5.86 -3.38
N ARG A 67 -10.31 5.10 -4.40
CA ARG A 67 -11.17 3.93 -4.19
C ARG A 67 -10.47 2.77 -3.51
N ASN A 68 -9.16 2.61 -3.72
CA ASN A 68 -8.43 1.45 -3.23
C ASN A 68 -7.65 1.73 -1.95
N LEU A 69 -7.41 2.98 -1.55
CA LEU A 69 -6.61 3.30 -0.37
C LEU A 69 -7.48 3.87 0.74
N ASP A 70 -7.40 3.26 1.92
CA ASP A 70 -7.96 3.79 3.17
C ASP A 70 -6.99 4.82 3.75
N THR A 71 -7.46 6.06 3.94
CA THR A 71 -6.69 7.19 4.48
C THR A 71 -6.13 6.93 5.89
N LYS A 72 -6.79 6.08 6.69
CA LYS A 72 -6.33 5.73 8.05
C LYS A 72 -5.22 4.69 8.05
N LYS A 73 -5.06 3.96 6.95
CA LYS A 73 -4.12 2.83 6.81
C LYS A 73 -3.00 3.10 5.81
N SER A 74 -3.25 3.97 4.84
CA SER A 74 -2.43 4.14 3.65
C SER A 74 -1.68 5.45 3.67
N THR A 75 -0.46 5.41 3.17
CA THR A 75 0.42 6.55 3.00
C THR A 75 0.82 6.65 1.55
N LEU A 76 0.58 7.80 0.92
CA LEU A 76 1.08 8.10 -0.43
C LEU A 76 2.29 9.04 -0.34
N LEU A 77 3.45 8.58 -0.82
CA LEU A 77 4.68 9.36 -0.97
C LEU A 77 4.88 9.72 -2.44
N THR A 78 4.81 11.01 -2.75
CA THR A 78 5.00 11.52 -4.11
C THR A 78 5.66 12.90 -4.12
N ARG A 79 6.06 13.38 -5.30
CA ARG A 79 6.67 14.71 -5.45
C ARG A 79 5.63 15.81 -5.28
N LYS A 80 6.05 16.95 -4.71
CA LYS A 80 5.18 18.13 -4.55
C LYS A 80 4.53 18.58 -5.87
N ALA A 81 5.27 18.57 -6.98
CA ALA A 81 4.74 18.94 -8.28
C ALA A 81 3.62 18.00 -8.74
N THR A 82 3.78 16.68 -8.53
CA THR A 82 2.77 15.67 -8.84
C THR A 82 1.51 15.89 -8.00
N TYR A 83 1.67 16.18 -6.70
CA TYR A 83 0.57 16.53 -5.81
C TYR A 83 -0.13 17.85 -6.20
N THR A 84 0.61 18.91 -6.50
CA THR A 84 0.03 20.19 -6.94
C THR A 84 -0.72 20.05 -8.26
N SER A 85 -0.18 19.27 -9.21
CA SER A 85 -0.87 18.99 -10.47
C SER A 85 -2.21 18.29 -10.22
N PHE A 86 -2.25 17.40 -9.22
CA PHE A 86 -3.46 16.67 -8.86
C PHE A 86 -4.51 17.56 -8.20
N LYS A 87 -4.12 18.40 -7.23
CA LYS A 87 -5.01 19.37 -6.59
C LYS A 87 -5.75 20.22 -7.64
N LYS A 88 -5.02 20.72 -8.63
CA LYS A 88 -5.60 21.49 -9.74
C LYS A 88 -6.60 20.69 -10.60
N THR A 89 -6.36 19.40 -10.81
CA THR A 89 -7.29 18.54 -11.55
C THR A 89 -8.60 18.32 -10.79
N LEU A 90 -8.54 18.15 -9.46
CA LEU A 90 -9.74 17.98 -8.64
C LEU A 90 -10.55 19.27 -8.47
N GLU A 91 -9.86 20.39 -8.25
CA GLU A 91 -10.48 21.72 -8.19
C GLU A 91 -11.23 22.06 -9.48
N ALA A 92 -10.68 21.70 -10.65
CA ALA A 92 -11.30 21.93 -11.95
C ALA A 92 -12.61 21.12 -12.16
N GLU A 93 -12.83 20.07 -11.37
CA GLU A 93 -14.01 19.20 -11.47
C GLU A 93 -14.97 19.32 -10.27
N GLY A 94 -14.72 20.25 -9.35
CA GLY A 94 -15.60 20.52 -8.21
C GLY A 94 -15.59 19.43 -7.12
N LEU A 95 -14.53 18.61 -7.07
CA LEU A 95 -14.35 17.60 -6.03
C LEU A 95 -13.65 18.20 -4.81
N ASP A 96 -14.12 17.81 -3.63
CA ASP A 96 -13.71 18.41 -2.36
C ASP A 96 -12.27 18.05 -2.00
N TYR A 97 -11.51 19.07 -1.61
CA TYR A 97 -10.08 18.99 -1.29
C TYR A 97 -9.81 18.21 0.00
N ASP A 98 -10.80 18.14 0.89
CA ASP A 98 -10.67 17.58 2.23
C ASP A 98 -10.33 16.08 2.23
N GLU A 99 -10.74 15.33 1.19
CA GLU A 99 -10.35 13.91 1.04
C GLU A 99 -8.84 13.74 0.85
N LEU A 100 -8.15 14.73 0.27
CA LEU A 100 -6.71 14.68 0.02
C LEU A 100 -5.88 14.90 1.26
N GLN A 101 -6.36 15.73 2.18
CA GLN A 101 -5.73 15.91 3.48
C GLN A 101 -5.70 14.59 4.26
N GLY A 102 -6.76 13.78 4.14
CA GLY A 102 -6.86 12.46 4.78
C GLY A 102 -5.72 11.49 4.44
N TYR A 103 -5.15 11.54 3.24
CA TYR A 103 -4.02 10.67 2.87
C TYR A 103 -2.69 11.06 3.54
N GLY A 104 -2.67 12.11 4.37
CA GLY A 104 -1.47 12.67 5.00
C GLY A 104 -0.47 13.18 3.96
N LEU A 105 -0.97 13.59 2.79
CA LEU A 105 -0.14 14.09 1.69
C LEU A 105 0.55 15.39 2.10
N GLU A 106 -0.14 16.27 2.83
CA GLU A 106 0.42 17.54 3.34
C GLU A 106 1.53 17.31 4.38
N ASP A 107 1.33 16.40 5.35
CA ASP A 107 2.30 16.09 6.40
C ASP A 107 3.58 15.41 5.87
N LYS A 108 3.46 14.64 4.79
CA LYS A 108 4.57 13.83 4.23
C LYS A 108 5.25 14.49 3.03
N LEU A 109 4.70 15.61 2.54
CA LEU A 109 5.39 16.54 1.67
C LEU A 109 6.46 17.37 2.41
N ILE A 110 6.55 17.24 3.75
CA ILE A 110 7.37 18.12 4.61
C ILE A 110 8.37 17.35 5.50
N SER A 111 8.26 16.04 5.70
CA SER A 111 9.23 15.31 6.54
C SER A 111 10.53 14.96 5.80
N GLY A 112 11.63 15.60 6.22
CA GLY A 112 12.92 14.90 6.33
C GLY A 112 14.11 15.36 5.49
N GLY A 113 14.07 16.48 4.76
CA GLY A 113 15.30 17.09 4.23
C GLY A 113 16.05 16.33 3.12
N VAL A 114 15.41 15.37 2.43
CA VAL A 114 15.78 15.05 1.04
C VAL A 114 15.02 16.04 0.17
N THR A 115 15.74 16.91 -0.51
CA THR A 115 15.16 17.83 -1.49
C THR A 115 14.25 17.07 -2.45
N LYS A 116 13.02 17.60 -2.57
CA LYS A 116 11.86 17.15 -3.35
C LYS A 116 12.10 16.72 -4.82
N GLN A 117 13.34 16.75 -5.33
CA GLN A 117 13.72 16.46 -6.71
C GLN A 117 14.40 15.08 -6.90
N ASP A 118 15.07 14.52 -5.89
CA ASP A 118 15.87 13.29 -6.05
C ASP A 118 15.11 12.01 -5.71
N PHE A 119 13.88 12.12 -5.20
CA PHE A 119 13.02 10.97 -5.01
C PHE A 119 12.61 10.40 -6.38
N HIS A 120 13.21 9.28 -6.78
CA HIS A 120 12.86 8.55 -8.00
C HIS A 120 12.50 7.08 -7.75
N ALA A 121 12.61 6.61 -6.50
CA ALA A 121 12.24 5.25 -6.13
C ALA A 121 10.75 5.00 -6.39
N LYS A 122 10.43 3.81 -6.92
CA LYS A 122 9.05 3.32 -6.96
C LYS A 122 8.97 2.03 -6.18
N PHE A 123 8.17 2.05 -5.13
CA PHE A 123 7.89 0.86 -4.35
C PHE A 123 6.53 1.00 -3.65
N TYR A 124 5.94 -0.13 -3.36
CA TYR A 124 4.62 -0.27 -2.79
C TYR A 124 4.73 -1.36 -1.74
N ALA A 125 4.28 -1.09 -0.52
CA ALA A 125 4.51 -1.99 0.59
C ALA A 125 3.28 -2.14 1.49
N GLY A 126 3.04 -3.38 1.90
CA GLY A 126 2.17 -3.72 3.02
C GLY A 126 3.03 -4.05 4.23
N LEU A 127 2.93 -3.25 5.29
CA LEU A 127 3.74 -3.37 6.50
C LEU A 127 2.91 -4.04 7.59
N SER A 128 3.39 -5.15 8.13
CA SER A 128 2.84 -5.77 9.35
C SER A 128 3.94 -6.06 10.37
N ASP A 129 3.54 -6.29 11.62
CA ASP A 129 4.48 -6.63 12.71
C ASP A 129 5.35 -7.87 12.41
N GLY A 130 4.86 -8.83 11.62
CA GLY A 130 5.57 -10.08 11.32
C GLY A 130 6.32 -10.08 9.97
N ALA A 131 5.84 -9.31 9.00
CA ALA A 131 6.41 -9.29 7.64
C ALA A 131 6.03 -8.01 6.90
N THR A 132 6.96 -7.54 6.06
CA THR A 132 6.70 -6.48 5.09
C THR A 132 6.78 -7.06 3.69
N GLU A 133 5.66 -6.99 2.97
CA GLU A 133 5.60 -7.30 1.54
C GLU A 133 5.92 -6.05 0.74
N VAL A 134 6.82 -6.14 -0.24
CA VAL A 134 7.28 -5.00 -1.04
C VAL A 134 7.26 -5.35 -2.51
N LEU A 135 6.48 -4.61 -3.30
CA LEU A 135 6.60 -4.55 -4.75
C LEU A 135 7.44 -3.32 -5.12
N SER A 136 8.52 -3.49 -5.86
CA SER A 136 9.42 -2.39 -6.26
C SER A 136 9.86 -2.53 -7.71
N GLY A 137 10.32 -1.44 -8.32
CA GLY A 137 10.80 -1.48 -9.70
C GLY A 137 10.85 -0.13 -10.39
N SER A 138 10.77 -0.15 -11.72
CA SER A 138 10.82 1.05 -12.57
C SER A 138 9.45 1.67 -12.85
N ALA A 139 8.36 0.95 -12.54
CA ALA A 139 6.99 1.41 -12.80
C ALA A 139 6.48 2.47 -11.81
N ASN A 140 6.17 3.65 -12.34
CA ASN A 140 5.33 4.65 -11.66
C ASN A 140 3.84 4.26 -11.71
N LEU A 141 2.99 5.04 -11.05
CA LEU A 141 1.53 4.88 -11.07
C LEU A 141 0.98 5.36 -12.42
N LEU A 142 0.90 4.44 -13.38
CA LEU A 142 0.52 4.72 -14.77
C LEU A 142 0.00 3.43 -15.43
N ARG A 143 -0.93 3.54 -16.38
CA ARG A 143 -1.35 2.43 -17.26
C ARG A 143 -0.81 2.64 -18.67
N GLY A 144 -0.61 1.55 -19.41
CA GLY A 144 -0.13 1.60 -20.78
C GLY A 144 0.65 0.34 -21.20
N PRO A 145 1.01 0.24 -22.49
CA PRO A 145 1.65 -0.95 -23.05
C PRO A 145 3.16 -1.02 -22.80
N SER A 146 3.80 0.08 -22.36
CA SER A 146 5.24 0.08 -22.09
C SER A 146 5.59 -0.94 -20.99
N ILE A 147 6.69 -1.64 -21.22
CA ILE A 147 7.21 -2.66 -20.31
C ILE A 147 8.09 -2.02 -19.24
N GLU A 148 7.94 -2.50 -18.01
CA GLU A 148 8.71 -2.08 -16.84
C GLU A 148 9.18 -3.34 -16.08
N ASN A 149 10.32 -3.24 -15.38
CA ASN A 149 10.80 -4.30 -14.53
C ASN A 149 10.28 -4.12 -13.11
N ILE A 150 9.74 -5.18 -12.52
CA ILE A 150 9.31 -5.22 -11.12
C ILE A 150 9.87 -6.44 -10.39
N SER A 151 10.00 -6.28 -9.09
CA SER A 151 10.29 -7.36 -8.17
C SER A 151 9.41 -7.27 -6.92
N PHE A 152 8.97 -8.43 -6.46
CA PHE A 152 8.26 -8.61 -5.21
C PHE A 152 9.10 -9.40 -4.21
N ALA A 153 9.17 -8.91 -2.98
CA ALA A 153 9.87 -9.56 -1.90
C ALA A 153 9.13 -9.41 -0.57
N THR A 154 9.28 -10.41 0.29
CA THR A 154 8.88 -10.34 1.70
C THR A 154 10.13 -10.17 2.56
N MET A 155 10.13 -9.22 3.50
CA MET A 155 11.26 -8.95 4.39
C MET A 155 10.80 -8.56 5.79
N THR A 156 11.75 -8.53 6.75
CA THR A 156 11.46 -8.04 8.10
C THR A 156 11.18 -6.53 8.09
N GLN A 157 10.44 -6.04 9.08
CA GLN A 157 10.21 -4.60 9.22
C GLN A 157 11.52 -3.83 9.46
N ALA A 158 12.49 -4.45 10.15
CA ALA A 158 13.81 -3.89 10.37
C ALA A 158 14.58 -3.72 9.05
N ASP A 159 14.61 -4.76 8.21
CA ASP A 159 15.22 -4.69 6.87
C ASP A 159 14.56 -3.62 6.01
N PHE A 160 13.23 -3.56 6.00
CA PHE A 160 12.49 -2.56 5.24
C PHE A 160 12.83 -1.14 5.70
N THR A 161 12.90 -0.92 7.01
CA THR A 161 13.23 0.39 7.59
C THR A 161 14.63 0.83 7.17
N ALA A 162 15.64 -0.03 7.30
CA ALA A 162 17.02 0.27 6.96
C ALA A 162 17.23 0.48 5.44
N ARG A 163 16.54 -0.30 4.60
CA ARG A 163 16.72 -0.28 3.14
C ARG A 163 15.90 0.82 2.45
N TYR A 164 14.75 1.20 3.01
CA TYR A 164 13.83 2.16 2.40
C TYR A 164 13.65 3.43 3.24
N LEU A 165 13.13 3.31 4.46
CA LEU A 165 12.60 4.47 5.19
C LEU A 165 13.68 5.42 5.68
N GLU A 166 14.77 4.89 6.23
CA GLU A 166 15.92 5.70 6.67
C GLU A 166 16.57 6.42 5.49
N LYS A 167 16.62 5.78 4.31
CA LYS A 167 17.17 6.38 3.09
C LYS A 167 16.31 7.52 2.56
N LEU A 168 14.99 7.41 2.73
CA LEU A 168 14.03 8.43 2.32
C LEU A 168 13.83 9.51 3.40
N LYS A 169 14.31 9.27 4.62
CA LYS A 169 14.09 10.12 5.80
C LYS A 169 12.60 10.39 6.07
N VAL A 170 11.76 9.41 5.73
CA VAL A 170 10.31 9.50 5.89
C VAL A 170 9.91 8.80 7.18
N ALA A 171 9.23 9.53 8.06
CA ALA A 171 8.52 8.92 9.18
C ALA A 171 7.19 8.35 8.67
N ILE A 172 6.98 7.04 8.83
CA ILE A 172 5.65 6.44 8.61
C ILE A 172 4.84 6.61 9.90
N PRO A 173 3.62 7.17 9.86
CA PRO A 173 2.75 7.29 11.02
C PRO A 173 2.57 5.96 11.72
N THR A 174 2.65 5.93 13.05
CA THR A 174 2.46 4.72 13.86
C THR A 174 1.10 4.07 13.55
N ALA A 175 1.06 2.75 13.41
CA ALA A 175 -0.19 2.05 13.12
C ALA A 175 -1.20 2.31 14.24
N ALA A 176 -2.45 2.56 13.88
CA ALA A 176 -3.53 2.30 14.82
C ALA A 176 -3.51 0.82 15.18
N SER A 177 -3.70 0.48 16.47
CA SER A 177 -3.71 -0.92 16.91
C SER A 177 -4.67 -1.73 16.06
N ARG A 178 -4.18 -2.79 15.40
CA ARG A 178 -5.01 -3.64 14.56
C ARG A 178 -6.07 -4.33 15.41
N ARG A 179 -7.32 -3.90 15.26
CA ARG A 179 -8.49 -4.61 15.75
C ARG A 179 -9.02 -5.48 14.61
N LEU A 180 -8.47 -6.68 14.44
CA LEU A 180 -9.16 -7.67 13.63
C LEU A 180 -10.26 -8.26 14.50
N PRO A 181 -11.55 -8.13 14.14
CA PRO A 181 -12.53 -9.08 14.62
C PRO A 181 -12.14 -10.44 14.05
N TYR A 182 -12.05 -11.44 14.91
CA TYR A 182 -11.85 -12.82 14.49
C TYR A 182 -13.05 -13.64 14.91
N GLU A 183 -13.50 -14.49 14.00
CA GLU A 183 -14.54 -15.48 14.27
C GLU A 183 -13.87 -16.83 14.46
N ILE A 184 -14.11 -17.45 15.61
CA ILE A 184 -13.73 -18.84 15.83
C ILE A 184 -14.97 -19.68 15.54
N VAL A 185 -14.88 -20.51 14.50
CA VAL A 185 -15.93 -21.46 14.14
C VAL A 185 -15.50 -22.85 14.61
N LYS A 186 -16.28 -23.46 15.50
CA LYS A 186 -16.06 -24.82 16.03
C LYS A 186 -17.27 -25.70 15.76
N SER A 187 -17.04 -27.00 15.59
CA SER A 187 -18.09 -28.01 15.56
C SER A 187 -18.13 -28.74 16.90
N GLU A 188 -19.24 -28.64 17.61
CA GLU A 188 -19.49 -29.36 18.87
C GLU A 188 -20.82 -30.11 18.75
N GLY A 189 -20.81 -31.43 18.93
CA GLY A 189 -22.03 -32.25 18.88
C GLY A 189 -22.81 -32.20 17.57
N GLY A 190 -22.15 -31.91 16.43
CA GLY A 190 -22.80 -31.76 15.13
C GLY A 190 -23.42 -30.39 14.86
N SER A 191 -23.28 -29.45 15.79
CA SER A 191 -23.69 -28.05 15.63
C SER A 191 -22.48 -27.14 15.43
N TRP A 192 -22.63 -26.12 14.60
CA TRP A 192 -21.60 -25.11 14.37
C TRP A 192 -21.79 -23.94 15.35
N ILE A 193 -20.74 -23.65 16.12
CA ILE A 193 -20.69 -22.52 17.04
C ILE A 193 -19.73 -21.49 16.45
N CYS A 194 -20.21 -20.27 16.24
CA CYS A 194 -19.39 -19.13 15.87
C CYS A 194 -19.24 -18.22 17.09
N THR A 195 -18.00 -17.91 17.47
CA THR A 195 -17.70 -16.90 18.50
C THR A 195 -16.98 -15.73 17.85
N SER A 196 -17.64 -14.57 17.83
CA SER A 196 -17.02 -13.30 17.45
C SER A 196 -16.21 -12.79 18.62
N LEU A 197 -14.93 -12.53 18.41
CA LEU A 197 -14.06 -11.96 19.43
C LEU A 197 -13.68 -10.54 18.99
N ASP A 198 -14.10 -9.57 19.81
CA ASP A 198 -13.76 -8.18 19.63
C ASP A 198 -12.31 -7.94 20.05
N ALA A 199 -11.48 -7.64 19.05
CA ALA A 199 -10.18 -6.97 19.14
C ALA A 199 -9.11 -7.62 20.05
N GLY A 200 -8.14 -8.28 19.41
CA GLY A 200 -6.88 -8.71 20.04
C GLY A 200 -5.91 -9.37 19.06
N ARG A 201 -4.69 -9.68 19.53
CA ARG A 201 -3.76 -10.58 18.81
C ARG A 201 -4.45 -11.94 18.70
N ALA A 202 -4.43 -12.57 17.53
CA ALA A 202 -5.10 -13.85 17.35
C ALA A 202 -4.57 -14.87 18.39
N PRO A 203 -5.45 -15.64 19.07
CA PRO A 203 -5.04 -16.48 20.20
C PRO A 203 -4.05 -17.61 19.83
N TRP A 204 -3.91 -17.93 18.54
CA TRP A 204 -2.90 -18.86 18.02
C TRP A 204 -1.56 -18.21 17.66
N LEU A 205 -1.39 -16.90 17.90
CA LEU A 205 -0.12 -16.17 17.81
C LEU A 205 0.55 -16.01 19.19
N ALA A 206 0.24 -16.90 20.15
CA ALA A 206 0.91 -16.94 21.44
C ALA A 206 2.35 -17.45 21.28
N ASP A 207 3.28 -16.67 21.86
CA ASP A 207 4.74 -16.81 21.99
C ASP A 207 5.41 -18.12 21.56
N GLU A 208 6.13 -18.06 20.43
CA GLU A 208 7.27 -18.95 20.16
C GLU A 208 8.53 -18.58 20.97
N SER A 209 8.43 -17.66 21.96
CA SER A 209 9.54 -17.32 22.86
C SER A 209 9.65 -18.21 24.11
N THR A 210 8.95 -19.34 24.13
CA THR A 210 9.11 -20.36 25.17
C THR A 210 9.06 -21.75 24.55
N LYS A 211 10.13 -22.13 23.83
CA LYS A 211 10.63 -23.51 23.74
C LYS A 211 12.13 -23.50 23.47
#